data_AF-A0A2N2AMY9-F1
#
_entry.id   AF-A0A2N2AMY9-F1
#
_cell.length_a   1.000
_cell.length_b   1.000
_cell.length_c   1.000
_cell.angle_alpha   90.00
_cell.angle_beta   90.00
_cell.angle_gamma   90.00
#
_symmetry.space_group_name_H-M   'P 1'
#
loop_
_entity.id
_entity.type
_entity.pdbx_description
1 polymer ?
#
loop_
_entity_poly.entity_id
_entity_poly.type
_entity_poly.pdbx_seq_one_letter_code
_entity_poly.pdbx_strand_id
1 'polypeptide(L)'
;MSTKEQEDALTELVKEGQARGDYVLDKPPLFGPGEDVTHRKGGGYVILKSPDGRRLEYCGEQFYEYVSTKDNSVWIRRQSEMEDGRFTKTK
;
A
#
# COMPACT_ATOMS: atom_id res chain seq x y z
N MET A 1 14.05 29.01 14.37
CA MET A 1 12.94 28.06 14.60
C MET A 1 13.56 26.75 15.02
N SER A 2 13.16 26.26 16.20
CA SER A 2 13.58 24.97 16.72
C SER A 2 12.91 23.85 15.92
N THR A 3 13.57 22.70 15.77
CA THR A 3 13.00 21.51 15.10
C THR A 3 11.65 21.12 15.68
N LYS A 4 11.46 21.35 16.98
CA LYS A 4 10.20 21.12 17.69
C LYS A 4 9.05 21.99 17.17
N GLU A 5 9.33 23.26 16.81
CA GLU A 5 8.32 24.17 16.27
C GLU A 5 7.87 23.75 14.86
N GLN A 6 8.75 23.07 14.11
CA GLN A 6 8.43 22.56 12.77
C GLN A 6 7.59 21.27 12.84
N GLU A 7 7.89 20.38 13.79
CA GLU A 7 7.12 19.14 14.03
C GLU A 7 5.70 19.44 14.52
N ASP A 8 5.56 20.41 15.44
CA ASP A 8 4.27 20.84 15.97
C ASP A 8 3.41 21.49 14.87
N ALA A 9 4.01 22.33 14.01
CA ALA A 9 3.33 22.96 12.88
C ALA A 9 2.87 21.94 11.81
N LEU A 10 3.71 20.92 11.53
CA LEU A 10 3.34 19.84 10.61
C LEU A 10 2.16 19.02 11.15
N THR A 11 2.15 18.77 12.46
CA THR A 11 1.09 18.01 13.14
C THR A 11 -0.26 18.75 13.08
N GLU A 12 -0.27 20.06 13.30
CA GLU A 12 -1.49 20.87 13.23
C GLU A 12 -2.01 20.97 11.78
N LEU A 13 -1.14 21.14 10.79
CA LEU A 13 -1.52 21.14 9.37
C LEU A 13 -2.15 19.81 8.93
N VAL A 14 -1.62 18.68 9.41
CA VAL A 14 -2.19 17.34 9.15
C VAL A 14 -3.59 17.22 9.76
N LYS A 15 -3.79 17.68 11.01
CA LYS A 15 -5.10 17.66 11.68
C LYS A 15 -6.14 18.55 10.97
N GLU A 16 -5.74 19.75 10.56
CA GLU A 16 -6.62 20.68 9.82
C GLU A 16 -7.01 20.13 8.44
N GLY A 17 -6.07 19.49 7.74
CA GLY A 17 -6.34 18.80 6.47
C GLY A 17 -7.29 17.61 6.62
N GLN A 18 -7.20 16.89 7.74
CA GLN A 18 -8.07 15.76 8.09
C GLN A 18 -9.52 16.20 8.37
N ALA A 19 -9.71 17.36 9.01
CA ALA A 19 -11.03 17.92 9.32
C ALA A 19 -11.78 18.44 8.10
N ARG A 20 -11.07 18.83 7.04
CA ARG A 20 -11.64 19.33 5.78
C ARG A 20 -11.98 18.22 4.78
N GLY A 21 -11.54 16.98 5.03
CA GLY A 21 -11.70 15.87 4.09
C GLY A 21 -10.79 15.95 2.86
N ASP A 22 -9.86 16.91 2.84
CA ASP A 22 -8.91 17.13 1.75
C ASP A 22 -7.72 16.17 1.83
N TYR A 23 -7.42 15.67 3.04
CA TYR A 23 -6.52 14.54 3.26
C TYR A 23 -7.34 13.33 3.67
N VAL A 24 -7.70 12.50 2.69
CA VAL A 24 -7.97 11.10 2.98
C VAL A 24 -6.59 10.53 3.35
N LEU A 25 -6.40 10.19 4.62
CA LEU A 25 -5.45 9.12 4.93
C LEU A 25 -6.04 7.89 4.24
N ASP A 26 -5.74 7.74 2.94
CA ASP A 26 -5.94 6.50 2.21
C ASP A 26 -5.38 5.44 3.15
N LYS A 27 -6.27 4.59 3.65
CA LYS A 27 -5.95 3.53 4.60
C LYS A 27 -4.59 2.94 4.19
N PRO A 28 -3.63 2.81 5.12
CA PRO A 28 -2.30 2.33 4.76
C PRO A 28 -2.44 1.00 4.01
N PRO A 29 -1.62 0.76 2.98
CA PRO A 29 -1.69 -0.47 2.19
C PRO A 29 -1.69 -1.71 3.10
N LEU A 30 -2.55 -2.67 2.81
CA LEU A 30 -2.73 -3.84 3.69
C LEU A 30 -1.44 -4.66 3.86
N PHE A 31 -0.66 -4.74 2.77
CA PHE A 31 0.62 -5.43 2.71
C PHE A 31 1.78 -4.46 2.46
N GLY A 32 2.94 -4.74 3.06
CA GLY A 32 4.17 -3.95 2.90
C GLY A 32 5.26 -4.68 2.10
N PRO A 33 6.28 -3.97 1.58
CA PRO A 33 7.43 -4.61 0.92
C PRO A 33 8.14 -5.64 1.83
N GLY A 34 8.56 -6.76 1.24
CA GLY A 34 9.17 -7.90 1.93
C GLY A 34 8.16 -8.83 2.60
N GLU A 35 6.87 -8.50 2.61
CA GLU A 35 5.86 -9.32 3.26
C GLU A 35 5.46 -10.54 2.44
N ASP A 36 5.42 -11.70 3.09
CA ASP A 36 4.89 -12.94 2.53
C ASP A 36 3.36 -12.93 2.53
N VAL A 37 2.78 -13.12 1.34
CA VAL A 37 1.34 -13.24 1.15
C VAL A 37 0.99 -14.53 0.44
N THR A 38 -0.14 -15.11 0.82
CA THR A 38 -0.68 -16.31 0.20
C THR A 38 -1.98 -15.97 -0.51
N HIS A 39 -2.13 -16.42 -1.76
CA HIS A 39 -3.39 -16.30 -2.47
C HIS A 39 -4.34 -17.45 -2.07
N ARG A 40 -5.65 -17.18 -1.96
CA ARG A 40 -6.66 -18.14 -1.52
C ARG A 40 -6.78 -19.42 -2.37
N LYS A 41 -6.33 -19.37 -3.63
CA LYS A 41 -6.27 -20.56 -4.51
C LYS A 41 -4.94 -21.33 -4.39
N GLY A 42 -4.12 -20.99 -3.41
CA GLY A 42 -2.73 -21.43 -3.31
C GLY A 42 -1.78 -20.49 -4.07
N GLY A 43 -0.49 -20.66 -3.78
CA GLY A 43 0.59 -19.81 -4.28
C GLY A 43 1.09 -18.86 -3.20
N GLY A 44 2.40 -18.90 -2.95
CA GLY A 44 3.11 -17.96 -2.07
C GLY A 44 3.77 -16.86 -2.89
N TYR A 45 3.75 -15.65 -2.35
CA TYR A 45 4.29 -14.47 -2.99
C TYR A 45 4.95 -13.55 -1.98
N VAL A 46 5.94 -12.77 -2.42
CA VAL A 46 6.57 -11.72 -1.62
C VAL A 46 6.26 -10.38 -2.25
N ILE A 47 5.77 -9.43 -1.44
CA ILE A 47 5.52 -8.06 -1.92
C ILE A 47 6.87 -7.38 -2.20
N LEU A 48 7.03 -6.85 -3.40
CA LEU A 48 8.19 -6.05 -3.78
C LEU A 48 7.93 -4.56 -3.55
N LYS A 49 6.75 -4.07 -3.92
CA LYS A 49 6.33 -2.69 -3.73
C LYS A 49 4.85 -2.59 -3.38
N SER A 50 4.54 -1.79 -2.38
CA SER A 50 3.18 -1.38 -2.03
C SER A 50 2.75 -0.15 -2.86
N PRO A 51 1.43 0.14 -2.92
CA PRO A 51 0.90 1.42 -3.36
C PRO A 51 1.63 2.61 -2.72
N ASP A 52 2.16 3.50 -3.55
CA ASP A 52 3.01 4.65 -3.19
C ASP A 52 2.68 5.91 -4.00
N GLY A 53 1.44 5.99 -4.52
CA GLY A 53 1.01 7.06 -5.42
C GLY A 53 1.19 6.76 -6.91
N ARG A 54 1.93 5.71 -7.28
CA ARG A 54 1.95 5.19 -8.66
C ARG A 54 0.60 4.56 -9.01
N ARG A 55 0.17 4.77 -10.26
CA ARG A 55 -1.14 4.35 -10.77
C ARG A 55 -1.01 3.63 -12.10
N LEU A 56 -1.92 2.71 -12.37
CA LEU A 56 -2.04 2.06 -13.68
C LEU A 56 -2.72 3.03 -14.65
N GLU A 57 -2.13 3.22 -15.83
CA GLU A 57 -2.59 4.21 -16.82
C GLU A 57 -4.06 3.99 -17.24
N TYR A 58 -4.46 2.74 -17.47
CA TYR A 58 -5.77 2.42 -18.04
C TYR A 58 -6.96 2.58 -17.07
N CYS A 59 -6.73 2.56 -15.76
CA CYS A 59 -7.80 2.64 -14.75
C CYS A 59 -7.56 3.66 -13.63
N GLY A 60 -6.37 4.26 -13.56
CA GLY A 60 -6.01 5.20 -12.50
C GLY A 60 -5.87 4.59 -11.10
N GLU A 61 -6.02 3.27 -10.95
CA GLU A 61 -5.90 2.60 -9.65
C GLU A 61 -4.43 2.43 -9.24
N GLN A 62 -4.16 2.52 -7.94
CA GLN A 62 -2.88 2.13 -7.38
C GLN A 62 -2.70 0.60 -7.46
N PHE A 63 -1.46 0.14 -7.36
CA PHE A 63 -1.13 -1.27 -7.56
C PHE A 63 -0.03 -1.76 -6.64
N TYR A 64 0.00 -3.07 -6.46
CA TYR A 64 1.10 -3.82 -5.86
C TYR A 64 1.99 -4.43 -6.94
N GLU A 65 3.26 -4.56 -6.62
CA GLU A 65 4.22 -5.38 -7.36
C GLU A 65 4.70 -6.50 -6.42
N TYR A 66 4.68 -7.75 -6.87
CA TYR A 66 5.03 -8.91 -6.06
C TYR A 66 5.63 -10.03 -6.89
N VAL A 67 6.41 -10.90 -6.26
CA VAL A 67 7.08 -12.02 -6.90
C VAL A 67 6.54 -13.36 -6.42
N SER A 68 6.37 -14.31 -7.33
CA SER A 68 6.01 -15.69 -7.03
C SER A 68 7.19 -16.44 -6.40
N THR A 69 6.99 -17.06 -5.24
CA THR A 69 8.04 -17.86 -4.58
C THR A 69 8.31 -19.19 -5.29
N LYS A 70 7.45 -19.59 -6.23
CA LYS A 70 7.57 -20.85 -6.98
C LYS A 70 8.50 -20.75 -8.19
N ASP A 71 8.38 -19.65 -8.95
CA ASP A 71 9.00 -19.52 -10.27
C ASP A 71 9.67 -18.16 -10.50
N ASN A 72 9.71 -17.29 -9.49
CA ASN A 72 10.27 -15.94 -9.55
C ASN A 72 9.62 -15.01 -10.58
N SER A 73 8.42 -15.34 -11.05
CA SER A 73 7.66 -14.43 -11.92
C SER A 73 7.21 -13.20 -11.15
N VAL A 74 7.43 -12.01 -11.72
CA VAL A 74 6.97 -10.73 -11.17
C VAL A 74 5.60 -10.37 -11.73
N TRP A 75 4.69 -9.99 -10.85
CA TRP A 75 3.31 -9.64 -11.18
C TRP A 75 2.97 -8.25 -10.65
N ILE A 76 2.09 -7.57 -11.39
CA ILE A 76 1.46 -6.32 -10.97
C ILE A 76 -0.04 -6.60 -10.82
N ARG A 77 -0.65 -6.11 -9.74
CA ARG A 77 -2.09 -6.26 -9.48
C ARG A 77 -2.65 -5.02 -8.80
N ARG A 78 -3.90 -4.67 -9.12
CA ARG A 78 -4.58 -3.52 -8.52
C ARG A 78 -4.66 -3.65 -7.00
N GLN A 79 -4.58 -2.53 -6.30
CA GLN A 79 -4.73 -2.48 -4.85
C GLN A 79 -6.06 -3.11 -4.42
N SER A 80 -7.16 -2.73 -5.08
CA SER A 80 -8.50 -3.27 -4.84
C SER A 80 -8.56 -4.79 -4.93
N GLU A 81 -7.78 -5.42 -5.82
CA GLU A 81 -7.76 -6.87 -6.01
C GLU A 81 -6.83 -7.61 -5.05
N MET A 82 -5.83 -6.93 -4.49
CA MET A 82 -4.96 -7.49 -3.45
C MET A 82 -5.66 -7.45 -2.11
N GLU A 83 -6.40 -6.38 -1.83
CA GLU A 83 -7.02 -6.10 -0.54
C GLU A 83 -8.47 -6.60 -0.41
N ASP A 84 -9.04 -7.25 -1.43
CA ASP A 84 -10.41 -7.81 -1.42
C ASP A 84 -10.55 -9.14 -0.66
N GLY A 85 -9.49 -9.59 0.03
CA GLY A 85 -9.47 -10.86 0.76
C GLY A 85 -9.05 -12.08 -0.07
N ARG A 86 -8.66 -11.91 -1.34
CA ARG A 86 -7.99 -12.98 -2.10
C ARG A 86 -6.59 -13.30 -1.60
N PHE A 87 -5.92 -12.33 -0.99
CA PHE A 87 -4.59 -12.48 -0.43
C PHE A 87 -4.64 -12.30 1.09
N THR A 88 -3.84 -13.08 1.79
CA THR A 88 -3.69 -12.99 3.25
C THR A 88 -2.22 -13.07 3.62
N LYS A 89 -1.84 -12.39 4.71
CA LYS A 89 -0.51 -12.48 5.29
C LYS A 89 -0.23 -13.93 5.69
N THR A 90 0.94 -14.44 5.33
CA THR A 90 1.40 -15.73 5.83
C THR A 90 1.77 -15.56 7.31
N LYS A 91 1.33 -16.48 8.17
CA LYS A 91 1.62 -16.46 9.61
C LYS A 91 3.05 -16.90 9.91
#